data_AF-A0AAD1ZFS1-F1
#
_entry.id   AF-A0AAD1ZFS1-F1
#
_cell.length_a   1.000
_cell.length_b   1.000
_cell.length_c   1.000
_cell.angle_alpha   90.00
_cell.angle_beta   90.00
_cell.angle_gamma   90.00
#
_symmetry.space_group_name_H-M   'P 1'
#
loop_
_entity.id
_entity.type
_entity.pdbx_description
1 polymer ?
#
loop_
_entity_poly.entity_id
_entity_poly.type
_entity_poly.pdbx_seq_one_letter_code
_entity_poly.pdbx_strand_id
1 'polypeptide(L)'
;MATNNFSSSELEVHKILEKPMTEKLQKFKVKMTLPFNVYCEHCGFCMGKGNRFEAAKEEAGWETLFDIPIWRFKINCYSCSAPFAIKTDPGRYDYVIEFGATSVPKNVNL
;
A
#
# COMPACT_ATOMS: atom_id res chain seq x y z
N MET A 1 16.12 -43.51 40.37
CA MET A 1 15.31 -44.03 39.25
C MET A 1 14.07 -43.16 39.15
N ALA A 2 14.08 -42.17 38.26
CA ALA A 2 12.88 -41.41 37.92
C ALA A 2 12.53 -41.76 36.47
N THR A 3 11.43 -42.46 36.27
CA THR A 3 10.91 -42.85 34.97
C THR A 3 10.12 -41.69 34.39
N ASN A 4 10.72 -40.93 33.48
CA ASN A 4 9.95 -40.00 32.65
C ASN A 4 9.47 -40.77 31.41
N ASN A 5 8.34 -41.44 31.58
CA ASN A 5 7.47 -41.87 30.50
C ASN A 5 6.95 -40.60 29.83
N PHE A 6 7.58 -40.20 28.72
CA PHE A 6 7.03 -39.13 27.89
C PHE A 6 5.91 -39.71 27.03
N SER A 7 4.68 -39.37 27.42
CA SER A 7 3.43 -39.71 26.75
C SER A 7 3.45 -39.32 25.26
N SER A 8 2.89 -40.18 24.40
CA SER A 8 2.76 -40.04 22.93
C SER A 8 2.05 -38.77 22.42
N SER A 9 1.76 -37.80 23.28
CA SER A 9 1.13 -36.51 22.97
C SER A 9 2.10 -35.46 22.39
N GLU A 10 3.41 -35.70 22.36
CA GLU A 10 4.37 -34.75 21.74
C GLU A 10 4.48 -34.87 20.22
N LEU A 11 4.11 -36.03 19.66
CA LEU A 11 4.29 -36.31 18.23
C LEU A 11 3.24 -35.64 17.33
N GLU A 12 2.23 -34.97 17.90
CA GLU A 12 1.17 -34.29 17.14
C GLU A 12 1.44 -32.79 16.88
N VAL A 13 2.41 -32.19 17.57
CA VAL A 13 2.67 -30.73 17.45
C VAL A 13 3.39 -30.37 16.14
N HIS A 14 4.12 -31.31 15.54
CA HIS A 14 4.97 -31.04 14.38
C HIS A 14 4.27 -31.04 13.00
N LYS A 15 2.95 -31.24 12.94
CA LYS A 15 2.21 -31.25 11.65
C LYS A 15 1.41 -29.97 11.35
N ILE A 16 1.54 -28.91 12.14
CA ILE A 16 0.76 -27.67 11.95
C ILE A 16 1.49 -26.59 11.13
N LEU A 17 2.80 -26.64 10.96
CA LEU A 17 3.52 -25.67 10.13
C LEU A 17 4.07 -26.33 8.87
N GLU A 18 3.33 -26.21 7.78
CA GLU A 18 3.87 -25.97 6.43
C GLU A 18 2.69 -25.92 5.46
N LYS A 19 1.88 -24.86 5.59
CA LYS A 19 1.02 -24.48 4.46
C LYS A 19 1.98 -23.85 3.43
N PRO A 20 2.11 -24.39 2.20
CA PRO A 20 3.05 -23.85 1.23
C PRO A 20 2.70 -22.38 1.01
N MET A 21 3.62 -21.50 1.41
CA MET A 21 3.49 -20.07 1.24
C MET A 21 3.63 -19.82 -0.26
N THR A 22 2.53 -19.92 -0.99
CA THR A 22 2.42 -19.17 -2.25
C THR A 22 2.83 -17.75 -1.90
N GLU A 23 3.91 -17.26 -2.51
CA GLU A 23 4.52 -15.95 -2.28
C GLU A 23 3.52 -14.84 -2.61
N LYS A 24 2.48 -14.70 -1.78
CA LYS A 24 1.60 -13.54 -1.79
C LYS A 24 2.45 -12.43 -1.24
N LEU A 25 3.06 -11.66 -2.15
CA LEU A 25 3.67 -10.36 -1.86
C LEU A 25 2.76 -9.66 -0.83
N GLN A 26 3.24 -9.55 0.41
CA GLN A 26 2.40 -9.17 1.55
C GLN A 26 1.92 -7.73 1.32
N LYS A 27 0.69 -7.56 0.83
CA LYS A 27 0.11 -6.25 0.56
C LYS A 27 -0.28 -5.62 1.90
N PHE A 28 0.56 -4.70 2.38
CA PHE A 28 0.26 -3.92 3.57
C PHE A 28 -0.85 -2.92 3.28
N LYS A 29 -2.00 -3.08 3.94
CA LYS A 29 -3.12 -2.15 3.82
C LYS A 29 -3.00 -1.08 4.92
N VAL A 30 -3.10 0.18 4.53
CA VAL A 30 -3.04 1.32 5.44
C VAL A 30 -4.24 2.23 5.22
N LYS A 31 -4.74 2.85 6.29
CA LYS A 31 -5.73 3.92 6.21
C LYS A 31 -5.01 5.25 6.29
N MET A 32 -5.13 6.07 5.26
CA MET A 32 -4.47 7.38 5.19
C MET A 32 -5.41 8.44 4.62
N THR A 33 -4.97 9.69 4.71
CA THR A 33 -5.71 10.85 4.20
C THR A 33 -4.99 11.40 2.97
N LEU A 34 -5.73 11.83 1.93
CA LEU A 34 -5.10 12.45 0.76
C LEU A 34 -4.40 13.77 1.14
N PRO A 35 -3.13 13.96 0.75
CA PRO A 35 -2.35 15.16 1.06
C PRO A 35 -2.76 16.38 0.21
N PHE A 36 -3.30 16.15 -0.98
CA PHE A 36 -3.73 17.18 -1.93
C PHE A 36 -4.96 16.71 -2.74
N ASN A 37 -5.53 17.62 -3.54
CA ASN A 37 -6.64 17.30 -4.44
C ASN A 37 -6.14 16.46 -5.62
N VAL A 38 -6.89 15.40 -5.93
CA VAL A 38 -6.54 14.44 -6.98
C VAL A 38 -7.71 14.30 -7.95
N TYR A 39 -7.47 14.52 -9.24
CA TYR A 39 -8.43 14.35 -10.31
C TYR A 39 -8.20 13.03 -11.01
N CYS A 40 -9.18 12.13 -10.97
CA CYS A 40 -9.07 10.82 -11.61
C CYS A 40 -8.94 10.99 -13.13
N GLU A 41 -7.94 10.34 -13.73
CA GLU A 41 -7.79 10.40 -15.18
C GLU A 41 -8.90 9.66 -15.93
N HIS A 42 -9.52 8.65 -15.31
CA HIS A 42 -10.52 7.83 -15.98
C HIS A 42 -11.90 8.51 -16.06
N CYS A 43 -12.42 9.01 -14.92
CA CYS A 43 -13.76 9.61 -14.86
C CYS A 43 -13.77 11.13 -14.62
N GLY A 44 -12.63 11.77 -14.36
CA GLY A 44 -12.55 13.19 -14.06
C GLY A 44 -13.03 13.58 -12.65
N PHE A 45 -13.50 12.63 -11.83
CA PHE A 45 -13.96 12.89 -10.47
C PHE A 45 -12.81 13.43 -9.60
N CYS A 46 -13.09 14.48 -8.83
CA CYS A 46 -12.14 15.08 -7.90
C CYS A 46 -12.25 14.45 -6.51
N MET A 47 -11.14 13.91 -6.03
CA MET A 47 -10.95 13.49 -4.66
C MET A 47 -10.19 14.58 -3.91
N GLY A 48 -10.91 15.32 -3.07
CA GLY A 48 -10.34 16.42 -2.30
C GLY A 48 -9.29 15.99 -1.26
N LYS A 49 -8.39 16.91 -0.95
CA LYS A 49 -7.49 16.85 0.21
C LYS A 49 -8.33 16.58 1.48
N GLY A 50 -7.84 15.73 2.37
CA GLY A 50 -8.57 15.39 3.60
C GLY A 50 -9.48 14.16 3.48
N ASN A 51 -9.73 13.66 2.28
CA ASN A 51 -10.49 12.42 2.08
C ASN A 51 -9.69 11.19 2.57
N ARG A 52 -10.37 10.27 3.25
CA ARG A 52 -9.77 9.08 3.89
C ARG A 52 -9.90 7.86 3.00
N PHE A 53 -8.79 7.19 2.71
CA PHE A 53 -8.75 6.01 1.84
C PHE A 53 -8.05 4.83 2.52
N GLU A 54 -8.46 3.64 2.11
CA GLU A 54 -7.65 2.44 2.28
C GLU A 54 -6.69 2.35 1.08
N ALA A 55 -5.40 2.33 1.35
CA ALA A 55 -4.36 2.24 0.35
C ALA A 55 -3.55 0.95 0.54
N ALA A 56 -3.12 0.34 -0.56
CA ALA A 56 -2.08 -0.68 -0.51
C ALA A 56 -0.72 0.02 -0.54
N LYS A 57 0.03 -0.13 0.56
CA LYS A 57 1.40 0.35 0.71
C LYS A 57 2.35 -0.67 0.10
N GLU A 58 3.18 -0.22 -0.83
CA GLU A 58 4.20 -1.00 -1.51
C GLU A 58 5.53 -0.23 -1.47
N GLU A 59 6.64 -0.96 -1.41
CA GLU A 59 7.96 -0.37 -1.59
C GLU A 59 8.17 -0.04 -3.08
N ALA A 60 8.64 1.17 -3.36
CA ALA A 60 8.80 1.67 -4.73
C ALA A 60 10.24 1.96 -5.10
N GLY A 61 11.14 2.06 -4.13
CA GLY A 61 12.54 2.36 -4.31
C GLY A 61 13.16 2.92 -3.04
N TRP A 62 14.37 3.46 -3.18
CA TRP A 62 15.14 4.03 -2.09
C TRP A 62 15.70 5.39 -2.51
N GLU A 63 15.55 6.40 -1.65
CA GLU A 63 16.13 7.72 -1.86
C GLU A 63 17.57 7.73 -1.32
N THR A 64 18.55 8.02 -2.18
CA THR A 64 19.98 7.87 -1.84
C THR A 64 20.53 9.02 -1.02
N LEU A 65 19.96 10.23 -1.11
CA LEU A 65 20.51 11.40 -0.42
C LEU A 65 20.28 11.36 1.10
N PHE A 66 19.16 10.76 1.52
CA PHE A 66 18.72 10.73 2.91
C PHE A 66 18.58 9.32 3.49
N ASP A 67 18.85 8.28 2.69
CA ASP A 67 18.65 6.86 3.04
C ASP A 67 17.25 6.55 3.58
N ILE A 68 16.23 7.04 2.87
CA ILE A 68 14.82 6.85 3.24
C ILE A 68 14.11 6.02 2.17
N PRO A 69 13.31 5.00 2.54
CA PRO A 69 12.53 4.23 1.58
C PRO A 69 11.43 5.09 0.94
N ILE A 70 11.26 4.92 -0.37
CA ILE A 70 10.16 5.52 -1.13
C ILE A 70 8.99 4.55 -1.10
N TRP A 71 7.87 5.02 -0.57
CA TRP A 71 6.63 4.25 -0.48
C TRP A 71 5.65 4.66 -1.58
N ARG A 72 5.05 3.66 -2.21
CA ARG A 72 3.91 3.80 -3.12
C ARG A 72 2.63 3.41 -2.40
N PHE A 73 1.62 4.25 -2.55
CA PHE A 73 0.28 4.01 -2.04
C PHE A 73 -0.67 3.89 -3.22
N LYS A 74 -1.17 2.67 -3.48
CA LYS A 74 -2.18 2.41 -4.49
C LYS A 74 -3.57 2.58 -3.88
N ILE A 75 -4.39 3.40 -4.53
CA ILE A 75 -5.72 3.81 -4.07
C ILE A 75 -6.70 3.61 -5.24
N ASN A 76 -7.96 3.30 -4.95
CA ASN A 76 -9.01 3.24 -5.96
C ASN A 76 -9.85 4.53 -5.94
N CYS A 77 -10.22 5.02 -7.11
CA CYS A 77 -11.15 6.14 -7.23
C CYS A 77 -12.53 5.77 -6.65
N TYR A 78 -13.13 6.67 -5.86
CA TYR A 78 -14.47 6.44 -5.29
C TYR A 78 -15.58 6.30 -6.35
N SER A 79 -15.44 6.96 -7.50
CA SER A 79 -16.49 7.02 -8.52
C SER A 79 -16.41 5.84 -9.51
N CYS A 80 -15.23 5.59 -10.09
CA CYS A 80 -15.07 4.59 -11.15
C CYS A 80 -14.24 3.36 -10.73
N SER A 81 -13.77 3.30 -9.48
CA SER A 81 -12.87 2.25 -8.98
C SER A 81 -11.56 2.08 -9.76
N ALA A 82 -11.21 2.99 -10.68
CA ALA A 82 -9.94 2.97 -11.37
C ALA A 82 -8.79 3.17 -10.37
N PRO A 83 -7.71 2.37 -10.46
CA PRO A 83 -6.57 2.50 -9.56
C PRO A 83 -5.71 3.72 -9.95
N PHE A 84 -5.22 4.41 -8.94
CA PHE A 84 -4.20 5.44 -9.06
C PHE A 84 -3.17 5.26 -7.95
N ALA A 85 -1.99 5.84 -8.11
CA ALA A 85 -0.93 5.75 -7.11
C ALA A 85 -0.28 7.10 -6.81
N ILE A 86 0.08 7.27 -5.55
CA ILE A 86 0.94 8.36 -5.08
C ILE A 86 2.20 7.77 -4.45
N LYS A 87 3.32 8.47 -4.55
CA LYS A 87 4.60 8.11 -3.93
C LYS A 87 5.08 9.20 -3.00
N THR A 88 5.82 8.83 -1.96
CA THR A 88 6.54 9.78 -1.10
C THR A 88 7.70 10.41 -1.87
N ASP A 89 7.90 11.72 -1.72
CA ASP A 89 9.07 12.46 -2.21
C ASP A 89 9.81 13.08 -1.01
N PRO A 90 10.88 12.41 -0.51
CA PRO A 90 11.65 12.92 0.62
C PRO A 90 12.33 14.27 0.35
N GLY A 91 12.67 14.57 -0.92
CA GLY A 91 13.33 15.82 -1.28
C GLY A 91 12.42 17.04 -1.16
N ARG A 92 11.10 16.86 -1.33
CA ARG A 92 10.09 17.93 -1.19
C ARG A 92 9.31 17.87 0.11
N TYR A 93 9.52 16.86 0.94
CA TYR A 93 8.69 16.55 2.11
C TYR A 93 7.19 16.43 1.77
N ASP A 94 6.88 15.93 0.56
CA ASP A 94 5.52 15.83 0.04
C ASP A 94 5.30 14.48 -0.64
N TYR A 95 4.16 14.34 -1.32
CA TYR A 95 3.83 13.21 -2.17
C TYR A 95 3.76 13.67 -3.63
N VAL A 96 3.98 12.73 -4.55
CA VAL A 96 3.84 12.95 -5.98
C VAL A 96 2.90 11.91 -6.56
N ILE A 97 2.08 12.31 -7.54
CA ILE A 97 1.23 11.37 -8.27
C ILE A 97 2.12 10.59 -9.22
N GLU A 98 1.99 9.26 -9.21
CA GLU A 98 2.75 8.37 -10.10
C GLU A 98 1.96 8.02 -11.36
N PHE A 99 0.69 7.62 -11.23
CA PHE A 99 -0.19 7.28 -12.36
C PHE A 99 -1.67 7.32 -12.00
N GLY A 100 -2.53 7.41 -13.02
CA GLY A 100 -3.99 7.22 -12.93
C GLY A 100 -4.75 8.43 -12.38
N ALA A 101 -4.03 9.52 -12.08
CA ALA A 101 -4.61 10.75 -11.61
C ALA A 101 -3.72 11.97 -11.91
N THR A 102 -4.30 13.15 -11.78
CA THR A 102 -3.65 14.44 -12.02
C THR A 102 -3.95 15.40 -10.87
N SER A 103 -3.07 16.38 -10.62
CA SER A 103 -3.31 17.44 -9.63
C SER A 103 -4.18 18.57 -10.18
N VAL A 104 -4.39 18.60 -11.50
CA VAL A 104 -5.19 19.58 -12.22
C VAL A 104 -6.38 18.91 -12.91
N PRO A 105 -7.54 19.56 -13.01
CA PRO A 105 -8.67 19.00 -13.74
C PRO A 105 -8.35 18.89 -15.24
N LYS A 106 -8.82 17.82 -15.89
CA LYS A 106 -8.62 17.60 -17.34
C LYS A 106 -9.23 18.69 -18.24
N ASN A 107 -10.21 19.44 -17.75
CA ASN A 107 -10.91 20.47 -18.51
C ASN A 107 -10.35 21.87 -18.23
N VAL A 108 -9.04 22.05 -18.36
CA VAL A 108 -8.47 23.38 -18.56
C VAL A 108 -8.15 23.49 -20.04
N ASN A 109 -9.09 24.01 -20.83
CA ASN A 109 -8.82 24.43 -22.20
C ASN A 109 -7.75 25.54 -22.13
N LEU A 110 -6.53 25.22 -22.58
CA LEU A 110 -5.54 26.20 -23.01
C LEU A 110 -5.56 26.25 -24.54
#